data_AF-A0A2V8DCI0-F1
#
_entry.id   AF-A0A2V8DCI0-F1
#
_cell.length_a   1.000
_cell.length_b   1.000
_cell.length_c   1.000
_cell.angle_alpha   90.00
_cell.angle_beta   90.00
_cell.angle_gamma   90.00
#
_symmetry.space_group_name_H-M   'P 1'
#
loop_
_entity.id
_entity.type
_entity.pdbx_description
1 polymer ?
#
loop_
_entity_poly.entity_id
_entity_poly.type
_entity_poly.pdbx_seq_one_letter_code
_entity_poly.pdbx_strand_id
1 'polypeptide(L)' 'MVPDPRVQPQVKRGLAWLTTHQDPATGVWFAASLNKQRDPASDAGRFMSDAATAYAVLALTSVSR' A
#
# COMPACT_ATOMS: atom_id res chain seq x y z
N MET A 1 3.84 17.33 22.30
CA MET A 1 3.62 15.87 22.21
C MET A 1 2.74 15.63 20.99
N VAL A 2 3.28 14.99 19.95
CA VAL A 2 2.46 14.60 18.78
C VAL A 2 1.69 13.33 19.18
N PRO A 3 0.36 13.28 19.04
CA PRO A 3 -0.42 12.09 19.32
C PRO A 3 0.08 10.91 18.47
N ASP A 4 0.06 9.70 19.04
CA ASP A 4 0.42 8.49 18.29
C ASP A 4 -0.39 8.43 16.97
N PRO A 5 0.25 8.49 15.81
CA PRO A 5 -0.46 8.50 14.53
C PRO A 5 -1.32 7.26 14.33
N ARG A 6 -0.97 6.12 14.96
CA ARG A 6 -1.71 4.86 14.85
C ARG A 6 -3.12 4.92 15.45
N VAL A 7 -3.38 5.83 16.39
CA VAL A 7 -4.71 5.99 16.98
C VAL A 7 -5.62 6.92 16.18
N GLN A 8 -5.07 7.66 15.21
CA GLN A 8 -5.85 8.60 14.41
C GLN A 8 -6.86 7.85 13.52
N PRO A 9 -8.14 8.28 13.48
CA PRO A 9 -9.19 7.59 12.73
C PRO A 9 -8.86 7.38 11.24
N GLN A 10 -8.17 8.33 10.62
CA GLN A 10 -7.77 8.29 9.22
C GLN A 10 -6.73 7.20 8.96
N VAL A 11 -5.75 7.06 9.87
CA VAL A 11 -4.73 6.02 9.80
C VAL A 11 -5.35 4.65 9.97
N LYS A 12 -6.26 4.47 10.94
CA LYS A 12 -7.01 3.20 11.12
C LYS A 12 -7.79 2.81 9.86
N ARG A 13 -8.45 3.77 9.21
CA ARG A 13 -9.16 3.54 7.94
C ARG A 13 -8.20 3.13 6.83
N GLY A 14 -7.04 3.78 6.72
CA GLY A 14 -6.02 3.42 5.74
C GLY A 14 -5.48 2.00 5.94
N LEU A 15 -5.19 1.61 7.18
CA LEU A 15 -4.75 0.25 7.52
C LEU A 15 -5.81 -0.79 7.18
N ALA A 16 -7.08 -0.53 7.53
CA ALA A 16 -8.19 -1.41 7.17
C ALA A 16 -8.35 -1.54 5.65
N TRP A 17 -8.16 -0.45 4.91
CA TRP A 17 -8.19 -0.46 3.44
C TRP A 17 -7.06 -1.34 2.88
N LEU A 18 -5.82 -1.18 3.38
CA LEU A 18 -4.69 -1.99 2.93
C LEU A 18 -5.01 -3.48 3.09
N THR A 19 -5.44 -3.92 4.28
CA THR A 19 -5.78 -5.32 4.57
C THR A 19 -6.82 -5.92 3.61
N THR A 20 -7.76 -5.14 3.09
CA THR A 20 -8.83 -5.63 2.20
C THR A 20 -8.54 -5.44 0.70
N HIS A 21 -7.44 -4.78 0.33
CA HIS A 21 -7.11 -4.41 -1.05
C HIS A 21 -5.76 -4.97 -1.53
N GLN A 22 -5.23 -5.99 -0.85
CA GLN A 22 -4.20 -6.84 -1.42
C GLN A 22 -4.82 -7.72 -2.50
N ASP A 23 -4.15 -7.89 -3.64
CA ASP A 23 -4.52 -8.92 -4.60
C ASP A 23 -4.32 -10.31 -3.96
N PRO A 24 -5.38 -11.12 -3.78
CA PRO A 24 -5.27 -12.42 -3.11
C PRO A 24 -4.56 -13.48 -3.96
N ALA A 25 -4.47 -13.30 -5.28
CA ALA A 25 -3.81 -14.25 -6.17
C ALA A 25 -2.29 -14.03 -6.21
N THR A 26 -1.84 -12.78 -6.14
CA THR A 26 -0.43 -12.41 -6.33
C THR A 26 0.24 -11.86 -5.08
N GLY A 27 -0.53 -11.38 -4.10
CA GLY A 27 -0.04 -10.69 -2.91
C GLY A 27 0.36 -9.23 -3.14
N VAL A 28 0.14 -8.68 -4.33
CA VAL A 28 0.58 -7.33 -4.71
C VAL A 28 -0.45 -6.27 -4.28
N TRP A 29 0.04 -5.09 -3.88
CA TRP A 29 -0.75 -3.86 -3.96
C TRP A 29 -0.45 -3.15 -5.27
N PHE A 30 -1.49 -2.95 -6.08
CA PHE A 30 -1.35 -2.28 -7.37
C PHE A 30 -1.04 -0.78 -7.22
N ALA A 31 -0.18 -0.26 -8.09
CA ALA A 31 0.13 1.16 -8.18
C ALA A 31 -0.14 1.70 -9.59
N ALA A 32 -0.76 2.88 -9.66
CA ALA A 32 -1.00 3.59 -10.91
C ALA A 32 -0.23 4.91 -10.94
N SER A 33 0.25 5.29 -12.12
CA SER A 33 0.91 6.58 -12.31
C SER A 33 -0.15 7.66 -12.57
N LEU A 34 -0.07 8.76 -11.82
CA LEU A 34 -0.96 9.92 -11.99
C LEU A 34 -0.63 10.75 -13.24
N ASN A 35 0.60 10.64 -13.75
CA ASN A 35 1.08 11.49 -14.85
C ASN A 35 0.95 10.84 -16.24
N LYS A 36 0.92 9.50 -16.27
CA LYS A 36 0.92 8.73 -17.52
C LYS A 36 0.30 7.36 -17.28
N GLN A 37 -0.54 6.92 -18.21
CA GLN A 37 -1.03 5.55 -18.25
C GLN A 37 0.11 4.60 -18.62
N ARG A 38 0.34 3.60 -17.76
CA ARG A 38 1.38 2.58 -17.95
C ARG A 38 0.70 1.22 -18.03
N ASP A 39 1.24 0.34 -18.86
CA ASP A 39 0.87 -1.07 -18.82
C ASP A 39 1.32 -1.66 -17.47
N PRO A 40 0.41 -2.20 -16.65
CA PRO A 40 0.75 -2.90 -15.41
C PRO A 40 1.80 -3.99 -15.57
N ALA A 41 1.85 -4.65 -16.73
CA ALA A 41 2.78 -5.74 -17.02
C ALA A 41 4.18 -5.26 -17.44
N SER A 42 4.34 -3.96 -17.76
CA SER A 42 5.64 -3.38 -18.10
C SER A 42 6.56 -3.29 -16.88
N ASP A 43 7.88 -3.20 -17.10
CA ASP A 43 8.86 -3.07 -16.00
C ASP A 43 8.57 -1.87 -15.11
N ALA A 44 8.17 -0.73 -15.69
CA ALA A 44 7.79 0.44 -14.92
C ALA A 44 6.50 0.22 -14.09
N GLY A 45 5.53 -0.54 -14.63
CA GLY A 45 4.32 -0.89 -13.90
C GLY A 45 4.62 -1.80 -12.70
N ARG A 46 5.42 -2.84 -12.93
CA ARG A 46 5.88 -3.78 -11.89
C ARG A 46 6.68 -3.08 -10.80
N PHE A 47 7.65 -2.24 -11.17
CA PHE A 47 8.46 -1.49 -10.21
C PHE A 47 7.61 -0.60 -9.28
N MET A 48 6.57 0.04 -9.83
CA MET A 48 5.65 0.86 -9.02
C MET A 48 4.84 0.00 -8.04
N SER A 49 4.36 -1.16 -8.49
CA SER A 49 3.65 -2.13 -7.65
C SER A 49 4.54 -2.73 -6.57
N ASP A 50 5.82 -2.96 -6.84
CA ASP A 50 6.79 -3.40 -5.84
C ASP A 50 6.93 -2.35 -4.72
N ALA A 51 7.05 -1.07 -5.09
CA ALA A 51 7.13 0.02 -4.12
C ALA A 51 5.84 0.14 -3.28
N ALA A 52 4.66 0.05 -3.90
CA ALA A 52 3.39 0.08 -3.18
C ALA A 52 3.26 -1.11 -2.21
N THR A 53 3.65 -2.31 -2.66
CA THR A 53 3.65 -3.52 -1.83
C THR A 53 4.60 -3.38 -0.64
N ALA A 54 5.81 -2.87 -0.85
CA ALA A 54 6.78 -2.65 0.22
C ALA A 54 6.24 -1.68 1.29
N TYR A 55 5.63 -0.56 0.88
CA TYR A 55 5.03 0.40 1.83
C TYR A 55 3.80 -0.16 2.54
N ALA A 56 2.94 -0.91 1.85
CA ALA A 56 1.79 -1.56 2.46
C ALA A 56 2.24 -2.56 3.55
N VAL A 57 3.23 -3.39 3.26
CA VAL A 57 3.81 -4.35 4.22
C VAL A 57 4.45 -3.61 5.39
N LEU A 58 5.22 -2.55 5.15
CA LEU A 58 5.81 -1.73 6.22
C LEU A 58 4.73 -1.16 7.15
N ALA A 59 3.67 -0.58 6.59
CA ALA A 59 2.58 0.00 7.35
C ALA A 59 1.85 -1.06 8.20
N LEU A 60 1.45 -2.17 7.57
CA LEU A 60 0.73 -3.26 8.25
C LEU A 60 1.56 -3.92 9.35
N THR A 61 2.86 -4.16 9.11
CA THR A 61 3.74 -4.78 10.12
C THR A 61 4.11 -3.84 11.26
N SER A 62 4.06 -2.52 11.07
CA SER A 62 4.31 -1.54 12.13
C SER A 62 3.22 -1.49 13.21
N VAL A 63 2.02 -2.00 12.89
CA VAL A 63 0.87 -2.05 13.82
C VAL A 63 0.59 -3.44 14.38
N SER A 64 1.25 -4.48 13.85
CA SER A 64 1.18 -5.86 14.37
C SER A 64 2.26 -6.18 15.40
N ARG A 65 3.13 -5.22 15.74
CA ARG A 65 4.18 -5.35 16.76
C ARG A 65 3.74 -4.77 18.10
#